data_AF-A0A934JTZ0-F1
#
_entry.id   AF-A0A934JTZ0-F1
#
_cell.length_a   1.000
_cell.length_b   1.000
_cell.length_c   1.000
_cell.angle_alpha   90.00
_cell.angle_beta   90.00
_cell.angle_gamma   90.00
#
_symmetry.space_group_name_H-M   'P 1'
#
loop_
_entity.id
_entity.type
_entity.pdbx_description
1 polymer ?
#
loop_
_entity_poly.entity_id
_entity_poly.type
_entity_poly.pdbx_seq_one_letter_code
_entity_poly.pdbx_strand_id
1 'polypeptide(L)'
;MLNIWKGYGWLVPAILIAAFIDVQFVIDYFMGDGFYGANNWVKIISLVVVCLFMGGVGLLLNYKARLFRRTENIDDIIKPPAHTLLFLPIEIWAVIVPCLVLGLHYLAPAQQDKTLSYLENPKINDIYAVDFSKIFKNEDPVYKYGTMLVVSTNLNLIEIQSSTHAYDGMSGVRKDIHNGKAKDMRYYGAEVTAFNVQELIRFYRQKAILSVKRD
;
A
#
# COMPACT_ATOMS: atom_id res chain seq x y z
N MET A 1 17.22 27.42 -15.33
CA MET A 1 16.24 26.62 -14.57
C MET A 1 15.93 25.36 -15.38
N LEU A 2 16.05 24.16 -14.79
CA LEU A 2 15.63 22.93 -15.48
C LEU A 2 14.11 22.98 -15.66
N ASN A 3 13.63 23.12 -16.90
CA ASN A 3 12.22 22.98 -17.20
C ASN A 3 11.83 21.50 -17.05
N ILE A 4 11.17 21.19 -15.94
CA ILE A 4 10.69 19.86 -15.54
C ILE A 4 9.74 19.26 -16.59
N TRP A 5 9.08 20.12 -17.36
CA TRP A 5 8.07 19.78 -18.37
C TRP A 5 8.41 20.44 -19.70
N LYS A 6 8.19 19.72 -20.81
CA LYS A 6 8.29 20.27 -22.18
C LYS A 6 7.05 19.89 -22.98
N GLY A 7 6.54 20.84 -23.78
CA GLY A 7 5.31 20.70 -24.54
C GLY A 7 4.10 20.35 -23.66
N TYR A 8 3.24 19.44 -24.15
CA TYR A 8 2.08 18.92 -23.43
C TYR A 8 2.39 17.89 -22.32
N GLY A 9 3.64 17.75 -21.88
CA GLY A 9 3.98 16.79 -20.81
C GLY A 9 3.21 17.00 -19.51
N TRP A 10 2.76 18.23 -19.23
CA TRP A 10 1.96 18.54 -18.05
C TRP A 10 0.52 17.99 -18.08
N LEU A 11 -0.01 17.65 -19.26
CA LEU A 11 -1.37 17.09 -19.39
C LEU A 11 -1.44 15.61 -19.05
N VAL A 12 -0.31 14.92 -19.02
CA VAL A 12 -0.24 13.46 -18.82
C VAL A 12 -0.94 13.00 -17.53
N PRO A 13 -0.75 13.63 -16.35
CA PRO A 13 -1.46 13.23 -15.13
C PRO A 13 -2.98 13.37 -15.27
N ALA A 14 -3.46 14.44 -15.93
CA ALA A 14 -4.89 14.67 -16.13
C ALA A 14 -5.51 13.61 -17.07
N ILE A 15 -4.83 13.30 -18.18
CA ILE A 15 -5.27 12.25 -19.12
C ILE A 15 -5.24 10.88 -18.44
N LEU A 16 -4.25 10.61 -17.61
CA LEU A 16 -4.13 9.35 -16.89
C LEU A 16 -5.26 9.17 -15.88
N ILE A 17 -5.60 10.20 -15.10
CA ILE A 17 -6.74 10.18 -14.17
C ILE A 17 -8.05 9.98 -14.95
N ALA A 18 -8.26 10.73 -16.02
CA ALA A 18 -9.47 10.61 -16.86
C ALA A 18 -9.61 9.18 -17.41
N ALA A 19 -8.53 8.59 -17.94
CA ALA A 19 -8.54 7.23 -18.47
C ALA A 19 -8.89 6.18 -17.40
N PHE A 20 -8.42 6.35 -16.15
CA PHE A 20 -8.82 5.45 -15.06
C PHE A 20 -10.28 5.59 -14.68
N ILE A 21 -10.82 6.80 -14.68
CA ILE A 21 -12.23 7.08 -14.42
C ILE A 21 -13.09 6.44 -15.53
N ASP A 22 -12.70 6.60 -16.79
CA ASP A 22 -13.41 6.00 -17.93
C ASP A 22 -13.42 4.48 -17.85
N VAL A 23 -12.27 3.85 -17.54
CA VAL A 23 -12.19 2.40 -17.38
C VAL A 23 -13.06 1.91 -16.22
N GLN A 24 -13.09 2.63 -15.10
CA GLN A 24 -13.98 2.31 -13.99
C GLN A 24 -15.45 2.35 -14.42
N PHE A 25 -15.90 3.41 -15.10
CA PHE A 25 -17.28 3.51 -15.59
C PHE A 25 -17.63 2.40 -16.57
N VAL A 26 -16.75 2.09 -17.51
CA VAL A 26 -16.96 1.01 -18.49
C VAL A 26 -17.11 -0.33 -17.77
N ILE A 27 -16.24 -0.62 -16.81
CA ILE A 27 -16.26 -1.91 -16.12
C ILE A 27 -17.48 -2.04 -15.22
N ASP A 28 -17.79 -1.03 -14.43
CA ASP A 28 -18.98 -1.06 -13.55
C ASP A 28 -20.26 -1.16 -14.39
N TYR A 29 -20.32 -0.52 -15.57
CA TYR A 29 -21.45 -0.66 -16.50
C TYR A 29 -21.65 -2.09 -17.01
N PHE A 30 -20.57 -2.80 -17.37
CA PHE A 30 -20.68 -4.16 -17.93
C PHE A 30 -20.74 -5.27 -16.87
N MET A 31 -20.08 -5.08 -15.72
CA MET A 31 -19.88 -6.12 -14.70
C MET A 31 -20.73 -5.89 -13.44
N GLY A 32 -21.41 -4.75 -13.35
CA GLY A 32 -22.24 -4.36 -12.20
C GLY A 32 -21.59 -3.32 -11.30
N ASP A 33 -22.44 -2.54 -10.63
CA ASP A 33 -22.00 -1.40 -9.82
C ASP A 33 -20.98 -1.80 -8.75
N GLY A 34 -19.83 -1.10 -8.74
CA GLY A 34 -18.75 -1.31 -7.76
C GLY A 34 -17.87 -2.53 -8.02
N PHE A 35 -18.05 -3.25 -9.14
CA PHE A 35 -17.22 -4.39 -9.50
C PHE A 35 -15.74 -4.02 -9.64
N TYR A 36 -15.44 -2.86 -10.25
CA TYR A 36 -14.08 -2.33 -10.37
C TYR A 36 -13.44 -2.10 -9.00
N GLY A 37 -14.21 -1.56 -8.05
CA GLY A 37 -13.76 -1.26 -6.69
C GLY A 37 -13.46 -2.53 -5.89
N ALA A 38 -14.29 -3.57 -6.05
CA ALA A 38 -14.20 -4.81 -5.30
C ALA A 38 -13.04 -5.73 -5.76
N ASN A 39 -12.66 -5.68 -7.04
CA ASN A 39 -11.74 -6.64 -7.63
C ASN A 39 -10.35 -6.03 -7.92
N ASN A 40 -9.33 -6.44 -7.16
CA ASN A 40 -7.97 -5.92 -7.36
C ASN A 40 -7.34 -6.32 -8.70
N TRP A 41 -7.62 -7.52 -9.21
CA TRP A 41 -7.09 -7.98 -10.50
C TRP A 41 -7.55 -7.08 -11.67
N VAL A 42 -8.77 -6.56 -11.59
CA VAL A 42 -9.34 -5.63 -12.57
C VAL A 42 -8.57 -4.33 -12.60
N LYS A 43 -8.21 -3.78 -11.43
CA LYS A 43 -7.40 -2.55 -11.31
C LYS A 43 -6.02 -2.76 -11.92
N ILE A 44 -5.41 -3.93 -11.72
CA ILE A 44 -4.11 -4.28 -12.31
C ILE A 44 -4.18 -4.33 -13.84
N ILE A 45 -5.21 -4.98 -14.41
CA ILE A 45 -5.39 -5.02 -15.88
C ILE A 45 -5.64 -3.61 -16.41
N SER A 46 -6.49 -2.84 -15.74
CA SER A 46 -6.82 -1.46 -16.11
C SER A 46 -5.59 -0.58 -16.14
N LEU A 47 -4.70 -0.70 -15.14
CA LEU A 47 -3.41 -0.02 -15.11
C LEU A 47 -2.57 -0.35 -16.35
N VAL A 48 -2.44 -1.63 -16.70
CA VAL A 48 -1.67 -2.04 -17.88
C VAL A 48 -2.27 -1.46 -19.15
N VAL A 49 -3.59 -1.54 -19.33
CA VAL A 49 -4.29 -0.99 -20.50
C VAL A 49 -4.13 0.53 -20.60
N VAL A 50 -4.32 1.26 -19.51
CA VAL A 50 -4.15 2.73 -19.48
C VAL A 50 -2.70 3.13 -19.77
N CYS A 51 -1.72 2.38 -19.24
CA CYS A 51 -0.31 2.64 -19.51
C CYS A 51 0.04 2.40 -20.98
N LEU A 52 -0.44 1.30 -21.58
CA LEU A 52 -0.26 1.03 -23.01
C LEU A 52 -0.90 2.10 -23.89
N PHE A 53 -2.12 2.53 -23.54
CA PHE A 53 -2.80 3.63 -24.22
C PHE A 53 -1.97 4.92 -24.16
N MET A 54 -1.48 5.29 -22.97
CA MET A 54 -0.63 6.46 -22.78
C MET A 54 0.68 6.36 -23.56
N GLY A 55 1.30 5.18 -23.58
CA GLY A 55 2.49 4.90 -24.38
C GLY A 55 2.24 5.09 -25.87
N GLY A 56 1.09 4.61 -26.37
CA GLY A 56 0.65 4.82 -27.74
C GLY A 56 0.48 6.30 -28.08
N VAL A 57 -0.20 7.08 -27.22
CA VAL A 57 -0.33 8.53 -27.38
C VAL A 57 1.04 9.21 -27.37
N GLY A 58 1.93 8.82 -26.45
CA GLY A 58 3.30 9.29 -26.38
C GLY A 58 4.05 9.04 -27.69
N LEU A 59 4.04 7.82 -28.22
CA LEU A 59 4.68 7.46 -29.48
C LEU A 59 4.13 8.26 -30.67
N LEU A 60 2.81 8.45 -30.75
CA LEU A 60 2.19 9.26 -31.79
C LEU A 60 2.66 10.72 -31.74
N LEU A 61 2.62 11.34 -30.56
CA LEU A 61 3.00 12.73 -30.37
C LEU A 61 4.52 12.96 -30.50
N ASN A 62 5.34 12.02 -30.04
CA ASN A 62 6.79 12.16 -30.00
C ASN A 62 7.52 11.68 -31.26
N TYR A 63 6.99 10.70 -32.00
CA TYR A 63 7.65 10.17 -33.19
C TYR A 63 6.94 10.53 -34.50
N LYS A 64 5.60 10.44 -34.57
CA LYS A 64 4.88 10.64 -35.84
C LYS A 64 4.44 12.09 -36.09
N ALA A 65 3.98 12.79 -35.06
CA ALA A 65 3.38 14.12 -35.21
C ALA A 65 4.39 15.28 -35.20
N ARG A 66 5.70 15.02 -35.05
CA ARG A 66 6.72 16.08 -35.05
C ARG A 66 7.03 16.51 -36.48
N LEU A 67 6.37 17.56 -36.94
CA LEU A 67 6.69 18.22 -38.21
C LEU A 67 8.08 18.88 -38.12
N PHE A 68 8.92 18.63 -39.12
CA PHE A 68 10.19 19.33 -39.29
C PHE A 68 9.88 20.75 -39.79
N ARG A 69 10.24 21.77 -39.02
CA ARG A 69 10.15 23.16 -39.49
C ARG A 69 11.42 23.42 -40.31
N ARG A 70 11.29 23.58 -41.63
CA ARG A 70 12.41 23.99 -42.49
C ARG A 70 12.63 25.48 -42.31
N THR A 71 13.81 25.86 -41.84
CA THR A 71 14.23 27.26 -41.68
C THR A 71 14.71 27.81 -43.02
N GLU A 72 14.82 29.14 -43.14
CA GLU A 72 15.23 29.83 -44.38
C GLU A 72 16.68 29.48 -44.79
N ASN A 73 17.52 29.10 -43.81
CA ASN A 73 18.79 28.42 -44.05
C ASN A 73 18.57 26.92 -44.25
N ILE A 74 18.98 26.41 -45.41
CA ILE A 74 18.73 25.05 -45.90
C ILE A 74 19.30 23.94 -44.98
N ASP A 75 20.27 24.26 -44.12
CA ASP A 75 21.02 23.26 -43.33
C ASP A 75 20.54 23.05 -41.88
N ASP A 76 19.63 23.89 -41.35
CA ASP A 76 19.18 23.77 -39.96
C ASP A 76 17.78 23.15 -39.85
N ILE A 77 17.73 21.83 -39.64
CA ILE A 77 16.50 21.10 -39.28
C ILE A 77 16.33 21.13 -37.76
N ILE A 78 15.47 22.02 -37.24
CA ILE A 78 15.16 22.09 -35.81
C ILE A 78 13.96 21.19 -35.51
N LYS A 79 14.17 20.11 -34.74
CA LYS A 79 13.09 19.23 -34.25
C LYS A 79 12.39 19.90 -33.06
N PRO A 80 11.04 19.98 -33.03
CA PRO A 80 10.34 20.52 -31.86
C PRO A 80 10.62 19.69 -30.60
N PRO A 81 10.58 20.33 -29.41
CA PRO A 81 10.91 19.66 -28.15
C PRO A 81 9.98 18.48 -27.93
N ALA A 82 10.53 17.36 -27.45
CA ALA A 82 9.75 16.20 -27.05
C ALA A 82 8.73 16.57 -25.96
N HIS A 83 7.57 15.92 -26.00
CA HIS A 83 6.64 15.91 -24.88
C HIS A 83 7.23 15.03 -23.79
N THR A 84 7.66 15.67 -22.69
CA THR A 84 8.35 15.00 -21.59
C THR A 84 7.70 15.33 -20.26
N LEU A 85 7.57 14.30 -19.43
CA LEU A 85 7.21 14.39 -18.01
C LEU A 85 8.48 14.11 -17.20
N LEU A 86 8.85 15.00 -16.28
CA LEU A 86 10.08 14.86 -15.47
C LEU A 86 11.31 14.48 -16.32
N PHE A 87 11.53 15.23 -17.41
CA PHE A 87 12.63 15.03 -18.38
C PHE A 87 12.61 13.76 -19.24
N LEU A 88 11.75 12.79 -18.92
CA LEU A 88 11.60 11.55 -19.69
C LEU A 88 10.45 11.66 -20.70
N PRO A 89 10.62 11.15 -21.93
CA PRO A 89 9.53 11.02 -22.89
C PRO A 89 8.35 10.21 -22.31
N ILE A 90 7.12 10.61 -22.67
CA ILE A 90 5.87 10.04 -22.14
C ILE A 90 5.79 8.53 -22.38
N GLU A 91 6.29 8.05 -23.51
CA GLU A 91 6.34 6.64 -23.88
C GLU A 91 7.15 5.78 -22.89
N ILE A 92 8.13 6.34 -22.21
CA ILE A 92 8.92 5.62 -21.20
C ILE A 92 8.12 5.43 -19.91
N TRP A 93 7.27 6.40 -19.56
CA TRP A 93 6.40 6.31 -18.38
C TRP A 93 5.37 5.18 -18.48
N ALA A 94 4.97 4.81 -19.70
CA ALA A 94 4.11 3.65 -19.95
C ALA A 94 4.72 2.32 -19.48
N VAL A 95 6.04 2.24 -19.32
CA VAL A 95 6.75 1.07 -18.80
C VAL A 95 7.09 1.26 -17.32
N ILE A 96 7.57 2.45 -16.94
CA ILE A 96 7.98 2.74 -15.55
C ILE A 96 6.80 2.60 -14.57
N VAL A 97 5.65 3.19 -14.89
CA VAL A 97 4.48 3.21 -14.00
C VAL A 97 3.98 1.79 -13.67
N PRO A 98 3.70 0.91 -14.65
CA PRO A 98 3.24 -0.44 -14.31
C PRO A 98 4.32 -1.24 -13.59
N CYS A 99 5.60 -1.13 -13.96
CA CYS A 99 6.68 -1.79 -13.22
C CYS A 99 6.75 -1.34 -11.76
N LEU A 100 6.62 -0.05 -11.49
CA LEU A 100 6.66 0.50 -10.14
C LEU A 100 5.45 0.04 -9.32
N VAL A 101 4.23 0.14 -9.87
CA VAL A 101 3.01 -0.24 -9.17
C VAL A 101 2.95 -1.74 -8.93
N LEU A 102 3.29 -2.56 -9.94
CA LEU A 102 3.38 -4.02 -9.78
C LEU A 102 4.47 -4.39 -8.79
N GLY A 103 5.65 -3.76 -8.86
CA GLY A 103 6.74 -3.98 -7.90
C GLY A 103 6.31 -3.70 -6.47
N LEU A 104 5.66 -2.56 -6.21
CA LEU A 104 5.10 -2.24 -4.90
C LEU A 104 4.04 -3.27 -4.47
N HIS A 105 3.18 -3.71 -5.40
CA HIS A 105 2.15 -4.70 -5.10
C HIS A 105 2.72 -6.07 -4.74
N TYR A 106 3.75 -6.54 -5.46
CA TYR A 106 4.42 -7.83 -5.20
C TYR A 106 5.30 -7.81 -3.95
N LEU A 107 5.85 -6.66 -3.58
CA LEU A 107 6.71 -6.53 -2.39
C LEU A 107 5.91 -6.31 -1.09
N ALA A 108 4.65 -5.88 -1.19
CA ALA A 108 3.79 -5.61 -0.03
C ALA A 108 3.26 -6.85 0.78
N PRO A 109 2.92 -8.02 0.19
CA PRO A 109 2.20 -9.08 0.91
C PRO A 109 3.02 -9.81 1.97
N ALA A 110 4.36 -9.73 1.90
CA ALA A 110 5.25 -10.48 2.79
C ALA A 110 4.99 -10.24 4.28
N GLN A 111 4.38 -9.11 4.68
CA GLN A 111 4.10 -8.81 6.08
C GLN A 111 2.74 -9.35 6.56
N GLN A 112 1.73 -9.39 5.70
CA GLN A 112 0.38 -9.84 6.06
C GLN A 112 0.32 -11.36 6.18
N ASP A 113 0.96 -12.07 5.25
CA ASP A 113 1.03 -13.53 5.27
C ASP A 113 1.79 -14.05 6.49
N LYS A 114 2.89 -13.37 6.87
CA LYS A 114 3.63 -13.68 8.11
C LYS A 114 2.77 -13.49 9.35
N THR A 115 2.03 -12.39 9.41
CA THR A 115 1.16 -12.08 10.56
C THR A 115 0.10 -13.16 10.73
N LEU A 116 -0.59 -13.54 9.65
CA LEU A 116 -1.61 -14.58 9.70
C LEU A 116 -1.02 -15.94 10.10
N SER A 117 0.12 -16.32 9.51
CA SER A 117 0.82 -17.56 9.85
C SER A 117 1.23 -17.63 11.34
N TYR A 118 1.64 -16.50 11.93
CA TYR A 118 1.98 -16.43 13.35
C TYR A 118 0.74 -16.54 14.25
N LEU A 119 -0.41 -16.00 13.83
CA LEU A 119 -1.66 -16.11 14.58
C LEU A 119 -2.26 -17.52 14.52
N GLU A 120 -2.09 -18.23 13.41
CA GLU A 120 -2.53 -19.63 13.26
C GLU A 120 -1.70 -20.59 14.12
N ASN A 121 -0.42 -20.27 14.33
CA ASN A 121 0.50 -21.05 15.14
C ASN A 121 1.20 -20.15 16.17
N PRO A 122 0.48 -19.70 17.20
CA PRO A 122 1.00 -18.79 18.22
C PRO A 122 2.12 -19.47 19.01
N LYS A 123 3.13 -18.70 19.39
CA LYS A 123 4.26 -19.15 20.21
C LYS A 123 4.47 -18.22 21.39
N ILE A 124 5.01 -18.78 22.47
CA ILE A 124 5.47 -18.00 23.62
C ILE A 124 6.45 -16.93 23.14
N ASN A 125 6.30 -15.72 23.67
CA ASN A 125 7.02 -14.49 23.31
C ASN A 125 6.64 -13.82 21.99
N ASP A 126 5.56 -14.25 21.33
CA ASP A 126 5.00 -13.45 20.24
C ASP A 126 4.45 -12.12 20.79
N ILE A 127 4.80 -11.02 20.11
CA ILE A 127 4.34 -9.67 20.47
C ILE A 127 3.33 -9.21 19.43
N TYR A 128 2.11 -8.97 19.87
CA TYR A 128 1.00 -8.50 19.04
C TYR A 128 0.87 -6.99 19.22
N ALA A 129 0.93 -6.23 18.12
CA ALA A 129 0.56 -4.81 18.13
C ALA A 129 -0.95 -4.70 17.93
N VAL A 130 -1.65 -4.08 18.89
CA VAL A 130 -3.10 -4.13 18.96
C VAL A 130 -3.74 -2.75 19.14
N ASP A 131 -4.97 -2.64 18.65
CA ASP A 131 -5.93 -1.59 18.96
C ASP A 131 -6.87 -2.13 20.03
N PHE A 132 -6.59 -1.78 21.28
CA PHE A 132 -7.29 -2.28 22.44
C PHE A 132 -8.77 -1.88 22.45
N SER A 133 -9.14 -0.73 21.87
CA SER A 133 -10.55 -0.26 21.77
C SER A 133 -11.48 -1.22 21.03
N LYS A 134 -10.93 -2.15 20.25
CA LYS A 134 -11.67 -3.17 19.51
C LYS A 134 -11.68 -4.54 20.19
N ILE A 135 -10.85 -4.72 21.20
CA ILE A 135 -10.70 -5.98 21.95
C ILE A 135 -11.46 -5.85 23.28
N PHE A 136 -11.28 -4.72 23.98
CA PHE A 136 -11.84 -4.47 25.30
C PHE A 136 -12.91 -3.37 25.23
N LYS A 137 -13.95 -3.50 26.06
CA LYS A 137 -15.14 -2.63 26.00
C LYS A 137 -14.98 -1.28 26.74
N ASN A 138 -14.01 -1.17 27.65
CA ASN A 138 -13.85 -0.04 28.57
C ASN A 138 -12.47 0.62 28.43
N GLU A 139 -12.10 0.95 27.20
CA GLU A 139 -10.78 1.48 26.85
C GLU A 139 -10.78 3.00 26.76
N ASP A 140 -9.62 3.61 26.99
CA ASP A 140 -9.43 5.04 26.81
C ASP A 140 -9.59 5.39 25.32
N PRO A 141 -10.50 6.31 24.95
CA PRO A 141 -10.72 6.68 23.56
C PRO A 141 -9.51 7.37 22.90
N VAL A 142 -8.62 7.95 23.71
CA VAL A 142 -7.41 8.64 23.27
C VAL A 142 -6.24 7.66 23.13
N TYR A 143 -5.97 6.85 24.15
CA TYR A 143 -4.83 5.93 24.20
C TYR A 143 -5.23 4.48 23.94
N LYS A 144 -5.51 4.17 22.67
CA LYS A 144 -6.07 2.87 22.27
C LYS A 144 -5.08 1.86 21.71
N TYR A 145 -3.84 2.23 21.44
CA TYR A 145 -2.85 1.33 20.82
C TYR A 145 -1.85 0.81 21.83
N GLY A 146 -1.60 -0.49 21.85
CA GLY A 146 -0.60 -1.09 22.74
C GLY A 146 -0.02 -2.39 22.21
N THR A 147 0.62 -3.14 23.10
CA THR A 147 1.09 -4.49 22.78
C THR A 147 0.47 -5.55 23.68
N MET A 148 0.46 -6.75 23.16
CA MET A 148 0.04 -7.97 23.84
C MET A 148 1.15 -9.01 23.68
N LEU A 149 1.54 -9.67 24.76
CA LEU A 149 2.58 -10.70 24.76
C LEU A 149 1.98 -12.07 25.04
N VAL A 150 2.29 -13.05 24.20
CA VAL A 150 1.92 -14.45 24.47
C VAL A 150 2.83 -15.02 25.54
N VAL A 151 2.24 -15.36 26.69
CA VAL A 151 2.96 -15.93 27.85
C VAL A 151 2.90 -17.45 27.84
N SER A 152 1.76 -18.02 27.45
CA SER A 152 1.56 -19.47 27.41
C SER A 152 0.63 -19.88 26.27
N THR A 153 0.86 -21.08 25.74
CA THR A 153 0.06 -21.70 24.68
C THR A 153 -0.31 -23.11 25.10
N ASN A 154 -1.58 -23.32 25.48
CA ASN A 154 -2.09 -24.59 25.96
C ASN A 154 -3.22 -25.09 25.05
N LEU A 155 -2.93 -26.03 24.14
CA LEU A 155 -3.83 -26.71 23.18
C LEU A 155 -4.85 -25.83 22.43
N ASN A 156 -5.76 -25.16 23.12
CA ASN A 156 -6.81 -24.30 22.56
C ASN A 156 -6.91 -22.92 23.24
N LEU A 157 -6.12 -22.65 24.28
CA LEU A 157 -6.07 -21.39 25.01
C LEU A 157 -4.68 -20.77 24.93
N ILE A 158 -4.66 -19.48 24.63
CA ILE A 158 -3.48 -18.65 24.49
C ILE A 158 -3.60 -17.59 25.56
N GLU A 159 -2.67 -17.62 26.50
CA GLU A 159 -2.62 -16.67 27.60
C GLU A 159 -1.76 -15.48 27.18
N ILE A 160 -2.37 -14.30 27.23
CA ILE A 160 -1.79 -13.06 26.74
C ILE A 160 -1.79 -12.02 27.85
N GLN A 161 -0.67 -11.31 28.01
CA GLN A 161 -0.59 -10.13 28.87
C GLN A 161 -0.66 -8.86 28.04
N SER A 162 -1.45 -7.89 28.50
CA SER A 162 -1.53 -6.56 27.89
C SER A 162 -0.44 -5.64 28.42
N SER A 163 0.05 -4.74 27.57
CA SER A 163 1.03 -3.73 27.98
C SER A 163 0.44 -2.75 28.99
N THR A 164 1.27 -2.31 29.95
CA THR A 164 0.90 -1.23 30.88
C THR A 164 0.92 0.15 30.21
N HIS A 165 1.55 0.23 29.04
CA HIS A 165 1.65 1.44 28.22
C HIS A 165 0.67 1.36 27.04
N ALA A 166 -0.06 2.44 26.83
CA ALA A 166 -0.90 2.65 25.66
C ALA A 166 -0.55 3.98 24.98
N TYR A 167 -0.85 4.06 23.69
CA TYR A 167 -0.48 5.14 22.79
C TYR A 167 -1.69 5.64 22.00
N ASP A 168 -1.65 6.90 21.61
CA ASP A 168 -2.59 7.54 20.70
C ASP A 168 -2.40 7.10 19.24
N GLY A 169 -1.21 6.60 18.90
CA GLY A 169 -0.86 6.15 17.56
C GLY A 169 0.03 4.91 17.51
N MET A 170 -0.06 4.21 16.38
CA MET A 170 0.73 3.00 16.08
C MET A 170 2.24 3.24 16.00
N SER A 171 2.67 4.48 15.78
CA SER A 171 4.09 4.84 15.78
C SER A 171 4.74 4.59 17.14
N GLY A 172 4.04 4.86 18.24
CA GLY A 172 4.52 4.61 19.61
C GLY A 172 4.77 3.13 19.86
N VAL A 173 3.77 2.29 19.55
CA VAL A 173 3.86 0.83 19.65
C VAL A 173 5.02 0.29 18.83
N ARG A 174 5.15 0.70 17.55
CA ARG A 174 6.23 0.25 16.67
C ARG A 174 7.60 0.64 17.20
N LYS A 175 7.73 1.85 17.76
CA LYS A 175 8.99 2.35 18.33
C LYS A 175 9.45 1.47 19.51
N ASP A 176 8.54 1.12 20.40
CA ASP A 176 8.88 0.31 21.58
C ASP A 176 9.16 -1.16 21.23
N ILE A 177 8.45 -1.71 20.25
CA ILE A 177 8.77 -3.03 19.67
C ILE A 177 10.14 -3.03 18.98
N HIS A 178 10.47 -1.97 18.24
CA HIS A 178 11.74 -1.83 17.52
C HIS A 178 12.92 -1.69 18.49
N ASN A 179 12.77 -0.84 19.52
CA ASN A 179 13.79 -0.61 20.54
C ASN A 179 13.93 -1.76 21.55
N GLY A 180 13.14 -2.83 21.41
CA GLY A 180 13.19 -3.99 22.28
C GLY A 180 12.56 -3.82 23.66
N LYS A 181 11.95 -2.66 23.96
CA LYS A 181 11.27 -2.44 25.24
C LYS A 181 10.11 -3.41 25.45
N ALA A 182 9.35 -3.69 24.39
CA ALA A 182 8.25 -4.64 24.41
C ALA A 182 8.69 -6.10 24.60
N LYS A 183 9.99 -6.40 24.72
CA LYS A 183 10.50 -7.72 25.09
C LYS A 183 10.65 -7.88 26.61
N ASP A 184 10.68 -6.79 27.37
CA ASP A 184 10.79 -6.85 28.82
C ASP A 184 9.45 -7.22 29.43
N MET A 185 9.40 -8.25 30.28
CA MET A 185 8.19 -8.65 30.99
C MET A 185 7.62 -7.51 31.86
N ARG A 186 8.46 -6.59 32.33
CA ARG A 186 8.01 -5.41 33.11
C ARG A 186 7.19 -4.41 32.31
N TYR A 187 7.23 -4.49 30.98
CA TYR A 187 6.41 -3.69 30.08
C TYR A 187 4.93 -4.12 30.11
N TYR A 188 4.65 -5.32 30.63
CA TYR A 188 3.33 -5.93 30.65
C TYR A 188 2.73 -5.96 32.05
N GLY A 189 1.40 -5.88 32.10
CA GLY A 189 0.65 -6.02 33.34
C GLY A 189 0.65 -7.46 33.83
N ALA A 190 0.36 -7.64 35.13
CA ALA A 190 0.22 -8.98 35.73
C ALA A 190 -1.06 -9.70 35.29
N GLU A 191 -2.05 -8.95 34.76
CA GLU A 191 -3.32 -9.51 34.31
C GLU A 191 -3.13 -10.30 33.01
N VAL A 192 -3.59 -11.55 33.03
CA VAL A 192 -3.53 -12.47 31.90
C VAL A 192 -4.94 -12.66 31.35
N THR A 193 -5.10 -12.44 30.07
CA THR A 193 -6.36 -12.73 29.35
C THR A 193 -6.16 -13.95 28.47
N ALA A 194 -7.11 -14.88 28.50
CA ALA A 194 -7.07 -16.07 27.67
C ALA A 194 -7.91 -15.87 26.41
N PHE A 195 -7.35 -16.20 25.25
CA PHE A 195 -8.03 -16.20 23.96
C PHE A 195 -7.82 -17.54 23.24
N ASN A 196 -8.73 -17.89 22.33
CA ASN A 196 -8.48 -18.99 21.40
C ASN A 196 -7.91 -18.47 20.06
N VAL A 197 -7.34 -19.37 19.25
CA VAL A 197 -6.78 -19.03 17.93
C VAL A 197 -7.81 -18.35 17.01
N GLN A 198 -9.07 -18.81 17.05
CA GLN A 198 -10.13 -18.25 16.20
C GLN A 198 -10.47 -16.80 16.57
N GLU A 199 -10.41 -16.45 17.86
CA GLU A 199 -10.61 -15.10 18.37
C GLU A 199 -9.48 -14.19 17.93
N LEU A 200 -8.22 -14.64 17.99
CA LEU A 200 -7.08 -13.88 17.48
C LEU A 200 -7.22 -13.61 15.98
N ILE A 201 -7.62 -14.62 15.19
CA ILE A 201 -7.88 -14.45 13.75
C ILE A 201 -9.05 -13.48 13.53
N ARG A 202 -10.11 -13.55 14.33
CA ARG A 202 -11.24 -12.60 14.27
C ARG A 202 -10.79 -11.18 14.57
N PHE A 203 -9.96 -10.98 15.60
CA PHE A 203 -9.39 -9.68 15.95
C PHE A 203 -8.51 -9.14 14.82
N TYR A 204 -7.71 -9.99 14.17
CA TYR A 204 -6.94 -9.58 12.98
C TYR A 204 -7.85 -9.14 11.83
N ARG A 205 -8.90 -9.91 11.51
CA ARG A 205 -9.88 -9.55 10.46
C ARG A 205 -10.61 -8.23 10.75
N GLN A 206 -10.87 -7.93 12.03
CA GLN A 206 -11.47 -6.68 12.49
C GLN A 206 -10.47 -5.50 12.59
N LYS A 207 -9.21 -5.72 12.19
CA LYS A 207 -8.11 -4.76 12.33
C LYS A 207 -7.89 -4.32 13.78
N ALA A 208 -8.12 -5.23 14.73
CA ALA A 208 -7.80 -5.07 16.15
C ALA A 208 -6.37 -5.53 16.43
N ILE A 209 -5.95 -6.68 15.87
CA ILE A 209 -4.52 -7.03 15.77
C ILE A 209 -3.99 -6.47 14.46
N LEU A 210 -2.92 -5.70 14.51
CA LEU A 210 -2.39 -4.95 13.36
C LEU A 210 -1.10 -5.56 12.81
N SER A 211 -0.27 -6.14 13.68
CA SER A 211 0.91 -6.90 13.28
C SER A 211 1.37 -7.81 14.40
N VAL A 212 1.96 -8.95 14.04
CA VAL A 212 2.65 -9.83 14.98
C VAL A 212 4.15 -9.78 14.70
N LYS A 213 4.94 -9.62 15.76
CA LYS A 213 6.39 -9.79 15.73
C LYS A 213 6.76 -11.04 16.51
N ARG A 214 7.57 -11.87 15.86
CA ARG A 214 8.23 -13.04 16.42
C ARG A 214 9.73 -12.84 16.17
N ASP A 215 10.52 -12.94 17.23
CA ASP A 215 11.99 -12.95 17.14
C ASP A 215 12.52 -14.39 17.13
#